data_AF-A0A2E4PTS1-F1
#
_entry.id   AF-A0A2E4PTS1-F1
#
_cell.length_a   1.000
_cell.length_b   1.000
_cell.length_c   1.000
_cell.angle_alpha   90.00
_cell.angle_beta   90.00
_cell.angle_gamma   90.00
#
_symmetry.space_group_name_H-M   'P 1'
#
loop_
_entity.id
_entity.type
_entity.pdbx_description
1 polymer ?
#
loop_
_entity_poly.entity_id
_entity_poly.type
_entity_poly.pdbx_seq_one_letter_code
_entity_poly.pdbx_strand_id
1 'polypeptide(L)'
;MRNRWHRLDPLLNDWVHFGSISRYPKFLLDDQDRVYLSGTVTGGRPSHGVLPRSTIGYLPEGFRPLYATHISVASSSPTGEDEESVPAILIVRPDGEVVAKNYDPGWLSMDGMMFFTTEHE
;
A
#
# COMPACT_ATOMS: atom_id res chain seq x y z
N MET A 1 -7.93 15.77 -12.46
CA MET A 1 -8.29 14.34 -12.59
C MET A 1 -8.72 13.79 -11.23
N ARG A 2 -9.72 14.41 -10.59
CA ARG A 2 -10.28 13.96 -9.32
C ARG A 2 -11.38 12.93 -9.62
N ASN A 3 -11.67 12.02 -8.69
CA ASN A 3 -12.73 11.00 -8.81
C ASN A 3 -12.53 9.92 -9.91
N ARG A 4 -11.28 9.55 -10.24
CA ARG A 4 -10.97 8.38 -11.08
C ARG A 4 -9.92 7.46 -10.44
N TRP A 5 -10.15 6.14 -10.53
CA TRP A 5 -9.17 5.15 -10.08
C TRP A 5 -7.97 5.07 -11.04
N HIS A 6 -6.77 5.09 -10.48
CA HIS A 6 -5.49 4.93 -11.16
C HIS A 6 -4.78 3.68 -10.63
N ARG A 7 -4.08 2.92 -11.48
CA ARG A 7 -3.27 1.78 -11.01
C ARG A 7 -2.03 2.30 -10.27
N LEU A 8 -1.69 1.63 -9.17
CA LEU A 8 -0.37 1.75 -8.56
C LEU A 8 0.59 0.86 -9.37
N ASP A 9 1.32 1.48 -10.29
CA ASP A 9 2.18 0.80 -11.27
C ASP A 9 3.38 1.70 -11.64
N PRO A 10 4.61 1.18 -11.75
CA PRO A 10 5.00 -0.21 -11.52
C PRO A 10 5.01 -0.59 -10.03
N LEU A 11 4.77 -1.88 -9.76
CA LEU A 11 5.12 -2.48 -8.48
C LEU A 11 6.62 -2.82 -8.48
N LEU A 12 7.31 -2.47 -7.39
CA LEU A 12 8.77 -2.56 -7.26
C LEU A 12 9.17 -3.72 -6.35
N ASN A 13 10.47 -4.04 -6.31
CA ASN A 13 11.06 -4.96 -5.33
C ASN A 13 10.35 -6.32 -5.20
N ASP A 14 9.97 -6.92 -6.34
CA ASP A 14 9.26 -8.20 -6.41
C ASP A 14 7.86 -8.19 -5.77
N TRP A 15 7.29 -7.00 -5.50
CA TRP A 15 5.87 -6.87 -5.20
C TRP A 15 5.05 -7.11 -6.47
N VAL A 16 4.00 -7.90 -6.33
CA VAL A 16 3.05 -8.20 -7.41
C VAL A 16 1.63 -8.17 -6.87
N HIS A 17 0.65 -8.11 -7.77
CA HIS A 17 -0.75 -8.29 -7.41
C HIS A 17 -0.98 -9.71 -6.87
N PHE A 18 -1.67 -9.85 -5.73
CA PHE A 18 -1.82 -11.15 -5.05
C PHE A 18 -2.53 -12.22 -5.88
N GLY A 19 -3.51 -11.84 -6.72
CA GLY A 19 -4.18 -12.81 -7.58
C GLY A 19 -5.54 -12.35 -8.11
N SER A 20 -6.12 -13.13 -9.03
CA SER A 20 -7.31 -12.77 -9.81
C SER A 20 -8.56 -12.44 -8.99
N ILE A 21 -8.67 -12.94 -7.77
CA ILE A 21 -9.81 -12.71 -6.86
C ILE A 21 -9.70 -11.39 -6.09
N SER A 22 -8.50 -10.80 -6.00
CA SER A 22 -8.31 -9.52 -5.31
C SER A 22 -8.28 -8.37 -6.31
N ARG A 23 -8.59 -7.16 -5.83
CA ARG A 23 -8.49 -5.96 -6.67
C ARG A 23 -7.01 -5.65 -6.94
N TYR A 24 -6.72 -5.23 -8.17
CA TYR A 24 -5.40 -4.67 -8.49
C TYR A 24 -5.10 -3.45 -7.60
N PRO A 25 -3.84 -3.26 -7.18
CA PRO A 25 -3.41 -2.09 -6.44
C PRO A 25 -3.73 -0.80 -7.19
N LYS A 26 -4.43 0.12 -6.54
CA LYS A 26 -4.93 1.34 -7.16
C LYS A 26 -5.20 2.43 -6.14
N PHE A 27 -5.28 3.66 -6.63
CA PHE A 27 -5.54 4.83 -5.82
C PHE A 27 -6.52 5.80 -6.50
N LEU A 28 -7.15 6.65 -5.70
CA LEU A 28 -8.15 7.62 -6.11
C LEU A 28 -8.05 8.85 -5.21
N LEU A 29 -7.96 10.05 -5.79
CA LEU A 29 -8.13 11.31 -5.06
C LEU A 29 -9.56 11.82 -5.25
N ASP A 30 -10.23 12.15 -4.16
CA ASP A 30 -11.57 12.74 -4.22
C ASP A 30 -11.57 14.28 -4.19
N ASP A 31 -12.75 14.88 -4.06
CA ASP A 31 -12.94 16.31 -4.00
C ASP A 31 -12.65 16.93 -2.61
N GLN A 32 -12.49 16.10 -1.58
CA GLN A 32 -12.14 16.48 -0.22
C GLN A 32 -10.65 16.24 0.09
N ASP A 33 -9.83 16.11 -0.96
CA ASP A 33 -8.39 15.88 -0.89
C ASP A 33 -7.99 14.58 -0.14
N ARG A 34 -8.92 13.60 -0.10
CA ARG A 34 -8.68 12.25 0.41
C ARG A 34 -8.16 11.34 -0.70
N VAL A 35 -7.06 10.67 -0.43
CA VAL A 35 -6.55 9.59 -1.25
C VAL A 35 -7.03 8.26 -0.68
N TYR A 36 -7.82 7.55 -1.46
CA TYR A 36 -8.21 6.17 -1.17
C TYR A 36 -7.22 5.21 -1.83
N LEU A 37 -6.83 4.18 -1.09
CA LEU A 37 -6.07 3.05 -1.59
C LEU A 37 -6.97 1.82 -1.65
N SER A 38 -6.69 0.94 -2.61
CA SER A 38 -7.40 -0.31 -2.77
C SER A 38 -6.50 -1.36 -3.41
N GLY A 39 -6.82 -2.63 -3.15
CA GLY A 39 -6.14 -3.78 -3.73
C GLY A 39 -5.19 -4.49 -2.78
N THR A 40 -4.71 -5.63 -3.25
CA THR A 40 -3.93 -6.56 -2.45
C THR A 40 -2.65 -6.95 -3.18
N VAL A 41 -1.52 -6.82 -2.50
CA VAL A 41 -0.20 -7.15 -3.03
C VAL A 41 0.38 -8.37 -2.32
N THR A 42 1.38 -9.00 -2.92
CA THR A 42 2.18 -10.10 -2.37
C THR A 42 3.61 -10.00 -2.86
N GLY A 43 4.49 -10.82 -2.30
CA GLY A 43 5.91 -10.80 -2.59
C GLY A 43 6.62 -9.83 -1.66
N GLY A 44 7.54 -9.05 -2.21
CA GLY A 44 8.34 -8.11 -1.42
C GLY A 44 9.05 -8.79 -0.24
N ARG A 45 9.57 -10.00 -0.42
CA ARG A 45 10.10 -10.79 0.72
C ARG A 45 11.26 -10.05 1.38
N PRO A 46 11.19 -9.75 2.70
CA PRO A 46 12.30 -9.15 3.40
C PRO A 46 13.44 -10.17 3.49
N SER A 47 14.49 -10.01 2.70
CA SER A 47 15.72 -10.78 2.87
C SER A 47 16.51 -10.19 4.04
N HIS A 48 16.66 -10.95 5.13
CA HIS A 48 17.58 -10.65 6.23
C HIS A 48 17.48 -9.22 6.83
N GLY A 49 16.27 -8.71 7.05
CA GLY A 49 16.07 -7.40 7.70
C GLY A 49 16.42 -6.18 6.84
N VAL A 50 16.60 -6.35 5.52
CA VAL A 50 17.00 -5.29 4.60
C VAL A 50 15.75 -4.51 4.11
N LEU A 51 15.55 -3.31 4.67
CA LEU A 51 14.45 -2.36 4.44
C LEU A 51 14.17 -1.92 2.97
N PRO A 52 15.13 -1.85 2.04
CA PRO A 52 14.90 -1.43 0.65
C PRO A 52 13.88 -2.28 -0.14
N ARG A 53 13.62 -3.52 0.28
CA ARG A 53 12.62 -4.39 -0.38
C ARG A 53 11.18 -4.12 0.06
N SER A 54 10.99 -3.25 1.04
CA SER A 54 9.66 -2.88 1.56
C SER A 54 8.90 -1.91 0.65
N THR A 55 9.56 -1.28 -0.31
CA THR A 55 8.91 -0.32 -1.22
C THR A 55 8.08 -1.05 -2.25
N ILE A 56 6.76 -0.83 -2.19
CA ILE A 56 5.76 -1.39 -3.10
C ILE A 56 5.74 -0.62 -4.41
N GLY A 57 5.79 0.71 -4.37
CA GLY A 57 5.68 1.58 -5.54
C GLY A 57 5.63 3.06 -5.15
N TYR A 58 5.26 3.90 -6.11
CA TYR A 58 5.18 5.35 -5.92
C TYR A 58 3.83 5.93 -6.33
N LEU A 59 3.33 6.88 -5.55
CA LEU A 59 2.22 7.76 -5.92
C LEU A 59 2.75 8.97 -6.71
N PRO A 60 2.06 9.38 -7.79
CA PRO A 60 2.41 10.58 -8.53
C PRO A 60 2.13 11.85 -7.72
N GLU A 61 2.75 12.96 -8.12
CA GLU A 61 2.46 14.28 -7.57
C GLU A 61 0.95 14.59 -7.63
N GLY A 62 0.45 15.26 -6.60
CA GLY A 62 -0.99 15.52 -6.41
C GLY A 62 -1.76 14.39 -5.70
N PHE A 63 -1.14 13.23 -5.47
CA PHE A 63 -1.73 12.13 -4.68
C PHE A 63 -0.90 11.78 -3.43
N ARG A 64 0.12 12.60 -3.14
CA ARG A 64 1.07 12.37 -2.04
C ARG A 64 0.59 13.11 -0.79
N PRO A 65 0.84 12.58 0.41
CA PRO A 65 0.59 13.31 1.65
C PRO A 65 1.66 14.39 1.88
N LEU A 66 1.34 15.42 2.66
CA LEU A 66 2.30 16.44 3.08
C LEU A 66 3.36 15.88 4.04
N TYR A 67 2.97 14.94 4.91
CA TYR A 67 3.85 14.25 5.85
C TYR A 67 3.74 12.74 5.69
N ALA A 68 4.75 12.01 6.18
CA ALA A 68 4.71 10.57 6.20
C ALA A 68 3.46 10.08 6.96
N THR A 69 2.59 9.36 6.26
CA THR A 69 1.35 8.81 6.82
C THR A 69 1.56 7.34 7.13
N HIS A 70 1.23 6.93 8.34
CA HIS A 70 1.27 5.53 8.78
C HIS A 70 -0.15 4.99 8.85
N ILE A 71 -0.43 3.92 8.11
CA ILE A 71 -1.76 3.34 7.96
C ILE A 71 -1.69 1.89 8.42
N SER A 72 -2.52 1.52 9.39
CA SER A 72 -2.66 0.12 9.80
C SER A 72 -3.31 -0.68 8.68
N VAL A 73 -2.67 -1.75 8.26
CA VAL A 73 -3.15 -2.66 7.21
C VAL A 73 -3.08 -4.10 7.70
N ALA A 74 -3.74 -5.00 6.99
CA ALA A 74 -3.69 -6.43 7.27
C ALA A 74 -2.69 -7.11 6.31
N SER A 75 -1.97 -8.10 6.83
CA SER A 75 -1.17 -9.02 6.03
C SER A 75 -1.36 -10.47 6.47
N SER A 76 -0.77 -11.43 5.77
CA SER A 76 -0.81 -12.85 6.17
C SER A 76 0.50 -13.57 5.96
N SER A 77 0.65 -14.70 6.64
CA SER A 77 1.70 -15.68 6.36
C SER A 77 1.53 -16.30 4.95
N PRO A 78 2.63 -16.64 4.25
CA PRO A 78 2.59 -17.36 2.99
C PRO A 78 2.23 -18.85 3.12
N THR A 79 2.33 -19.45 4.31
CA THR A 79 2.13 -20.90 4.50
C THR A 79 0.69 -21.30 4.75
N GLY A 80 -0.22 -20.35 5.03
CA GLY A 80 -1.65 -20.60 5.22
C GLY A 80 -1.98 -21.52 6.41
N GLU A 81 -1.00 -21.87 7.25
CA GLU A 81 -1.21 -22.75 8.41
C GLU A 81 -2.01 -22.06 9.52
N ASP A 82 -2.04 -20.73 9.51
CA ASP A 82 -2.95 -19.90 10.30
C ASP A 82 -3.57 -18.86 9.34
N GLU A 83 -4.85 -19.03 8.99
CA GLU A 83 -5.62 -18.10 8.13
C GLU A 83 -5.87 -16.72 8.77
N GLU A 84 -5.20 -16.43 9.90
CA GLU A 84 -5.39 -15.19 10.63
C GLU A 84 -4.57 -14.07 9.99
N SER A 85 -5.26 -12.97 9.69
CA SER A 85 -4.60 -11.75 9.27
C SER A 85 -3.78 -11.17 10.42
N VAL A 86 -2.52 -10.86 10.18
CA VAL A 86 -1.64 -10.19 11.14
C VAL A 86 -1.56 -8.69 10.84
N PRO A 87 -1.42 -7.83 11.88
CA PRO A 87 -1.30 -6.41 11.69
C PRO A 87 0.02 -6.05 10.99
N ALA A 88 -0.08 -5.17 10.00
CA ALA A 88 1.04 -4.58 9.28
C ALA A 88 0.87 -3.06 9.18
N ILE A 89 1.92 -2.37 8.72
CA ILE A 89 1.91 -0.91 8.55
C ILE A 89 2.26 -0.57 7.10
N LEU A 90 1.39 0.21 6.46
CA LEU A 90 1.70 0.89 5.21
C LEU A 90 2.16 2.32 5.55
N ILE A 91 3.31 2.72 5.05
CA ILE A 91 3.81 4.09 5.16
C ILE A 91 3.74 4.72 3.77
N VAL A 92 3.06 5.86 3.65
CA VAL A 92 3.08 6.69 2.44
C VAL A 92 3.88 7.93 2.75
N ARG A 93 5.02 8.11 2.06
CA ARG A 93 5.94 9.23 2.27
C ARG A 93 5.59 10.43 1.39
N PRO A 94 6.06 11.65 1.73
CA PRO A 94 5.80 12.86 0.94
C PRO A 94 6.39 12.86 -0.47
N ASP A 95 7.42 12.04 -0.72
CA ASP A 95 7.96 11.80 -2.06
C ASP A 95 7.11 10.82 -2.90
N GLY A 96 6.02 10.30 -2.31
CA GLY A 96 5.09 9.37 -2.91
C GLY A 96 5.46 7.90 -2.68
N GLU A 97 6.57 7.59 -2.01
CA GLU A 97 6.97 6.22 -1.75
C GLU A 97 5.94 5.50 -0.86
N VAL A 98 5.50 4.32 -1.31
CA VAL A 98 4.59 3.43 -0.58
C VAL A 98 5.40 2.25 -0.04
N VAL A 99 5.50 2.13 1.28
CA VAL A 99 6.38 1.19 1.98
C VAL A 99 5.59 0.29 2.93
N ALA A 100 5.82 -1.02 2.89
CA ALA A 100 5.28 -1.96 3.88
C ALA A 100 6.25 -2.19 5.04
N LYS A 101 5.72 -2.26 6.27
CA LYS A 101 6.48 -2.54 7.49
C LYS A 101 5.73 -3.55 8.35
N ASN A 102 6.49 -4.34 9.13
CA ASN A 102 5.95 -5.34 10.05
C ASN A 102 4.88 -6.23 9.41
N TYR A 103 5.13 -6.70 8.18
CA TYR A 103 4.21 -7.53 7.43
C TYR A 103 4.77 -8.93 7.23
N ASP A 104 3.85 -9.87 7.03
CA ASP A 104 4.16 -11.19 6.52
C ASP A 104 3.98 -11.24 4.99
N PRO A 105 4.82 -11.97 4.25
CA PRO A 105 4.90 -11.87 2.80
C PRO A 105 3.85 -12.71 2.04
N GLY A 106 2.77 -13.15 2.70
CA GLY A 106 1.66 -13.89 2.09
C GLY A 106 0.79 -12.98 1.22
N TRP A 107 -0.05 -12.17 1.83
CA TRP A 107 -0.70 -11.03 1.18
C TRP A 107 -0.63 -9.79 2.07
N LEU A 108 -0.74 -8.60 1.49
CA LEU A 108 -0.93 -7.34 2.21
C LEU A 108 -2.08 -6.58 1.53
N SER A 109 -3.12 -6.26 2.30
CA SER A 109 -4.32 -5.59 1.79
C SER A 109 -4.32 -4.11 2.14
N MET A 110 -4.47 -3.26 1.13
CA MET A 110 -4.67 -1.82 1.28
C MET A 110 -6.14 -1.43 1.08
N ASP A 111 -7.05 -2.40 1.03
CA ASP A 111 -8.44 -2.15 0.66
C ASP A 111 -9.17 -1.32 1.70
N GLY A 112 -9.79 -0.22 1.24
CA GLY A 112 -10.54 0.70 2.10
C GLY A 112 -9.69 1.67 2.90
N MET A 113 -8.37 1.69 2.69
CA MET A 113 -7.47 2.63 3.38
C MET A 113 -7.58 4.03 2.79
N MET A 114 -7.42 5.06 3.64
CA MET A 114 -7.41 6.45 3.19
C MET A 114 -6.41 7.31 3.96
N PHE A 115 -5.98 8.39 3.31
CA PHE A 115 -5.20 9.47 3.92
C PHE A 115 -5.47 10.80 3.21
N PHE A 116 -4.95 11.91 3.73
CA PHE A 116 -5.14 13.23 3.14
C PHE A 116 -3.86 13.73 2.45
N THR A 117 -4.02 14.45 1.34
CA THR A 117 -2.87 15.04 0.63
C THR A 117 -2.27 16.25 1.36
N THR A 118 -3.08 16.98 2.14
CA THR A 118 -2.69 18.19 2.88
C THR A 118 -3.13 18.13 4.34
N GLU A 119 -2.72 19.10 5.16
CA GLU A 119 -3.38 19.35 6.44
C GLU A 119 -4.84 19.72 6.20
N HIS A 120 -5.73 19.19 7.04
CA HIS A 120 -7.10 19.65 7.15
C HIS A 120 -7.23 20.42 8.46
N GLU A 121 -7.61 21.70 8.35
CA GLU A 121 -8.05 22.53 9.49
C GLU A 121 -9.46 22.15 9.94
#